data_AF-A0A2L1UMT5-F1
#
_entry.id   AF-A0A2L1UMT5-F1
#
_cell.length_a   1.000
_cell.length_b   1.000
_cell.length_c   1.000
_cell.angle_alpha   90.00
_cell.angle_beta   90.00
_cell.angle_gamma   90.00
#
_symmetry.space_group_name_H-M   'P 1'
#
loop_
_entity.id
_entity.type
_entity.pdbx_description
1 polymer ?
#
loop_
_entity_poly.entity_id
_entity_poly.type
_entity_poly.pdbx_seq_one_letter_code
_entity_poly.pdbx_strand_id
1 'polypeptide(L)'
;MSQAEMPKYQCHKKVWALKIEKIVFNSDGTAVVTPSEKGFGEFDLESDYVAKHVPQAGGYYVQYEGGYESYSPADAFESGYSLIK
;
A
#
# COMPACT_ATOMS: atom_id res chain seq x y z
N MET A 1 10.07 20.16 6.58
CA MET A 1 8.86 19.32 6.69
C MET A 1 9.35 17.88 6.59
N SER A 2 9.42 17.14 7.71
CA SER A 2 9.86 15.74 7.68
C SER A 2 8.71 14.90 7.12
N GLN A 3 8.85 14.39 5.89
CA GLN A 3 7.96 13.39 5.33
C GLN A 3 8.08 12.13 6.19
N ALA A 4 6.97 11.64 6.74
CA ALA A 4 6.97 10.41 7.53
C ALA A 4 7.30 9.24 6.60
N GLU A 5 8.27 8.41 6.99
CA GLU A 5 8.58 7.18 6.27
C GLU A 5 7.49 6.14 6.54
N MET A 6 7.04 5.44 5.49
CA MET A 6 6.05 4.35 5.62
C MET A 6 6.51 3.28 6.62
N PRO A 7 5.59 2.58 7.30
CA PRO A 7 5.96 1.46 8.16
C PRO A 7 6.67 0.38 7.37
N LYS A 8 7.76 -0.15 7.94
CA LYS A 8 8.55 -1.22 7.35
C LYS A 8 8.09 -2.57 7.84
N TYR A 9 8.05 -3.54 6.95
CA TYR A 9 7.73 -4.93 7.23
C TYR A 9 8.80 -5.84 6.64
N GLN A 10 8.95 -7.02 7.24
CA GLN A 10 9.93 -8.01 6.81
C GLN A 10 9.32 -9.41 6.72
N CYS A 11 9.57 -10.06 5.58
CA CYS A 11 9.55 -11.52 5.47
C CYS A 11 10.98 -11.98 5.09
N HIS A 12 11.20 -12.45 3.86
CA HIS A 12 12.50 -12.67 3.24
C HIS A 12 13.17 -11.36 2.79
N LYS A 13 12.36 -10.36 2.40
CA LYS A 13 12.81 -9.01 2.00
C LYS A 13 12.19 -7.96 2.93
N LYS A 14 12.77 -6.77 2.95
CA LYS A 14 12.17 -5.59 3.59
C LYS A 14 11.28 -4.85 2.59
N VAL A 15 10.12 -4.45 3.06
CA VAL A 15 9.12 -3.69 2.29
C VAL A 15 8.57 -2.56 3.16
N TRP A 16 8.01 -1.55 2.52
CA TRP A 16 7.21 -0.51 3.14
C TRP A 16 5.77 -0.78 2.77
N ALA A 17 4.84 -0.70 3.72
CA ALA A 17 3.44 -0.94 3.41
C ALA A 17 2.49 -0.02 4.19
N LEU A 18 1.38 0.32 3.54
CA LEU A 18 0.27 1.07 4.13
C LEU A 18 -1.01 0.25 3.98
N LYS A 19 -1.80 0.18 5.04
CA LYS A 19 -3.10 -0.47 5.01
C LYS A 19 -4.12 0.46 4.35
N ILE A 20 -4.80 -0.03 3.34
CA ILE A 20 -5.82 0.73 2.60
C ILE A 20 -7.09 0.75 3.46
N GLU A 21 -7.39 1.86 4.11
CA GLU A 21 -8.66 2.03 4.84
C GLU A 21 -9.82 2.15 3.87
N LYS A 22 -9.63 2.99 2.84
CA LYS A 22 -10.62 3.28 1.82
C LYS A 22 -9.93 3.42 0.46
N ILE A 23 -10.64 3.03 -0.58
CA ILE A 23 -10.23 3.24 -1.96
C ILE A 23 -11.42 3.75 -2.78
N VAL A 24 -11.17 4.74 -3.64
CA VAL A 24 -12.15 5.33 -4.56
C VAL A 24 -11.61 5.21 -5.98
N PHE A 25 -12.32 4.49 -6.84
CA PHE A 25 -11.95 4.33 -8.25
C PHE A 25 -12.50 5.50 -9.06
N ASN A 26 -11.64 6.09 -9.88
CA ASN A 26 -11.99 7.16 -10.80
C ASN A 26 -12.43 6.58 -12.15
N SER A 27 -13.17 7.37 -12.93
CA SER A 27 -13.65 6.95 -14.26
C SER A 27 -12.54 6.78 -15.31
N ASP A 28 -11.35 7.33 -15.05
CA ASP A 28 -10.16 7.22 -15.91
C ASP A 28 -9.31 5.97 -15.62
N GLY A 29 -9.73 5.14 -14.67
CA GLY A 29 -9.03 3.92 -14.25
C GLY A 29 -7.99 4.12 -13.15
N THR A 30 -7.75 5.35 -12.70
CA THR A 30 -6.94 5.63 -11.50
C THR A 30 -7.75 5.36 -10.23
N ALA A 31 -7.10 5.37 -9.07
CA ALA A 31 -7.79 5.27 -7.79
C ALA A 31 -7.14 6.14 -6.72
N VAL A 32 -7.95 6.71 -5.83
CA VAL A 32 -7.47 7.43 -4.64
C VAL A 32 -7.52 6.47 -3.45
N VAL A 33 -6.40 6.34 -2.74
CA VAL A 33 -6.25 5.52 -1.53
C VAL A 33 -6.19 6.42 -0.30
N THR A 34 -6.98 6.06 0.71
CA THR A 34 -6.88 6.61 2.07
C THR A 34 -6.21 5.57 2.97
N PRO A 35 -4.99 5.82 3.49
CA PRO A 35 -4.30 4.90 4.41
C PRO A 35 -4.91 4.89 5.81
N SER A 36 -4.81 3.76 6.51
CA SER A 36 -5.20 3.65 7.92
C SER A 36 -4.15 4.27 8.86
N GLU A 37 -2.90 4.37 8.42
CA GLU A 37 -1.79 4.86 9.23
C GLU A 37 -1.84 6.38 9.44
N LYS A 38 -1.70 6.80 10.71
CA LYS A 38 -1.67 8.22 11.06
C LYS A 38 -0.43 8.90 10.49
N GLY A 39 -0.63 10.10 9.95
CA GLY A 39 0.44 10.92 9.37
C GLY A 39 0.63 10.74 7.86
N PHE A 40 -0.13 9.84 7.24
CA PHE A 40 -0.21 9.71 5.79
C PHE A 40 -1.52 10.33 5.29
N GLY A 41 -1.42 11.13 4.23
CA GLY A 41 -2.58 11.65 3.51
C GLY A 41 -3.06 10.67 2.44
N GLU A 42 -4.16 11.03 1.78
CA GLU A 42 -4.61 10.33 0.59
C GLU A 42 -3.58 10.43 -0.53
N PHE A 43 -3.49 9.39 -1.35
CA PHE A 43 -2.60 9.37 -2.51
C PHE A 43 -3.24 8.67 -3.70
N ASP A 44 -2.82 9.09 -4.90
CA ASP A 44 -3.30 8.55 -6.17
C ASP A 44 -2.52 7.29 -6.58
N LEU A 45 -3.25 6.33 -7.13
CA LEU A 45 -2.74 5.16 -7.82
C LEU A 45 -2.98 5.30 -9.32
N GLU A 46 -1.91 5.12 -10.08
CA GLU A 46 -1.94 5.12 -11.54
C GLU A 46 -2.80 3.98 -12.10
N SER A 47 -3.38 4.22 -13.27
CA SER A 47 -4.29 3.28 -13.93
C SER A 47 -3.65 1.91 -14.19
N ASP A 48 -2.35 1.89 -14.56
CA ASP A 48 -1.59 0.66 -14.76
C ASP A 48 -1.47 -0.18 -13.47
N TYR A 49 -1.28 0.47 -12.32
CA TYR A 49 -1.24 -0.22 -11.03
C TYR A 49 -2.62 -0.78 -10.70
N VAL A 50 -3.66 0.02 -10.85
CA VAL A 50 -5.05 -0.36 -10.54
C VAL A 50 -5.50 -1.52 -11.40
N ALA A 51 -5.27 -1.47 -12.72
CA ALA A 51 -5.65 -2.53 -13.64
C ALA A 51 -4.90 -3.84 -13.36
N LYS A 52 -3.62 -3.76 -12.95
CA LYS A 52 -2.80 -4.93 -12.67
C LYS A 52 -3.11 -5.58 -11.33
N HIS A 53 -3.34 -4.78 -10.29
CA HIS A 53 -3.40 -5.26 -8.92
C HIS A 53 -4.81 -5.33 -8.34
N VAL A 54 -5.75 -4.56 -8.91
CA VAL A 54 -7.15 -4.45 -8.45
C VAL A 54 -7.23 -4.29 -6.92
N PRO A 55 -6.58 -3.25 -6.37
CA PRO A 55 -6.45 -3.07 -4.92
C PRO A 55 -7.81 -2.92 -4.23
N GLN A 56 -7.89 -3.38 -2.98
CA GLN A 56 -9.14 -3.34 -2.21
C GLN A 56 -8.91 -2.76 -0.82
N ALA A 57 -9.95 -2.13 -0.27
CA ALA A 57 -9.98 -1.71 1.12
C ALA A 57 -9.76 -2.91 2.06
N GLY A 58 -9.01 -2.69 3.13
CA GLY A 58 -8.54 -3.72 4.05
C GLY A 58 -7.20 -4.35 3.67
N GLY A 59 -6.83 -4.35 2.38
CA GLY A 59 -5.52 -4.83 1.92
C GLY A 59 -4.40 -3.83 2.13
N TYR A 60 -3.23 -4.13 1.57
CA TYR A 60 -2.01 -3.36 1.73
C TYR A 60 -1.45 -2.91 0.38
N TYR A 61 -1.14 -1.61 0.27
CA TYR A 61 -0.22 -1.11 -0.74
C TYR A 61 1.20 -1.36 -0.24
N VAL A 62 2.04 -2.00 -1.06
CA VAL A 62 3.37 -2.48 -0.68
C VAL A 62 4.41 -1.94 -1.66
N GLN A 63 5.47 -1.33 -1.14
CA GLN A 63 6.63 -0.89 -1.90
C GLN A 63 7.87 -1.66 -1.45
N TYR A 64 8.59 -2.24 -2.41
CA TYR A 64 9.83 -2.97 -2.19
C TYR A 64 11.04 -2.03 -2.28
N GLU A 65 12.14 -2.47 -1.68
CA GLU A 65 13.45 -1.86 -1.93
C GLU A 65 13.76 -1.86 -3.43
N GLY A 66 13.99 -0.67 -4.01
CA GLY A 66 14.14 -0.47 -5.46
C GLY A 66 12.93 0.14 -6.17
N GLY A 67 11.86 0.49 -5.44
CA GLY A 67 10.72 1.25 -5.97
C GLY A 67 9.68 0.40 -6.70
N TYR A 68 9.76 -0.93 -6.59
CA TYR A 68 8.73 -1.81 -7.13
C TYR A 68 7.51 -1.83 -6.22
N GLU A 69 6.32 -1.69 -6.79
CA GLU A 69 5.06 -1.59 -6.06
C GLU A 69 4.16 -2.80 -6.31
N SER A 70 3.41 -3.20 -5.29
CA SER A 70 2.49 -4.32 -5.34
C SER A 70 1.34 -4.15 -4.36
N TYR A 71 0.33 -5.00 -4.50
CA TYR A 71 -0.82 -5.08 -3.59
C TYR A 71 -0.81 -6.46 -2.91
N SER A 72 -1.14 -6.48 -1.62
CA SER A 72 -1.37 -7.73 -0.90
C SER A 72 -2.69 -7.68 -0.14
N PRO A 73 -3.54 -8.72 -0.26
CA PRO A 73 -4.68 -8.89 0.64
C PRO A 73 -4.24 -8.95 2.11
N ALA A 74 -5.11 -8.51 3.03
CA ALA A 74 -4.83 -8.43 4.46
C ALA A 74 -4.30 -9.75 5.02
N ASP A 75 -5.04 -10.84 4.82
CA ASP A 75 -4.69 -12.16 5.36
C ASP A 75 -3.33 -12.66 4.85
N ALA A 76 -3.05 -12.47 3.56
CA ALA A 76 -1.78 -12.85 2.96
C ALA A 76 -0.62 -11.99 3.46
N PHE A 77 -0.85 -10.71 3.69
CA PHE A 77 0.17 -9.79 4.18
C PHE A 77 0.46 -10.05 5.66
N GLU A 78 -0.56 -10.05 6.51
CA GLU A 78 -0.44 -10.17 7.96
C GLU A 78 0.06 -11.57 8.39
N SER A 79 -0.21 -12.62 7.61
CA SER A 79 0.36 -13.95 7.88
C SER A 79 1.81 -14.13 7.41
N GLY A 80 2.25 -13.33 6.43
CA GLY A 80 3.56 -13.47 5.80
C GLY A 80 4.61 -12.45 6.25
N TYR A 81 4.18 -11.30 6.77
CA TYR A 81 5.04 -10.16 7.05
C TYR A 81 4.97 -9.73 8.52
N SER A 82 6.14 -9.43 9.10
CA SER A 82 6.25 -8.87 10.44
C SER A 82 6.63 -7.39 10.38
N LEU A 83 5.94 -6.53 11.13
CA LEU A 83 6.32 -5.12 11.28
C LEU A 83 7.71 -5.02 11.92
N ILE A 84 8.59 -4.20 11.35
CA ILE A 84 9.95 -3.93 11.85
C ILE A 84 10.11 -2.43 12.13
N LYS A 85 10.87 -2.11 13.18
CA LYS A 85 11.19 -0.73 13.60
C LYS A 85 12.59 -0.34 13.20
#